data_AF-A0A959GE12-F1
#
_entry.id   AF-A0A959GE12-F1
#
_cell.length_a   1.000
_cell.length_b   1.000
_cell.length_c   1.000
_cell.angle_alpha   90.00
_cell.angle_beta   90.00
_cell.angle_gamma   90.00
#
_symmetry.space_group_name_H-M   'P 1'
#
loop_
_entity.id
_entity.type
_entity.pdbx_description
1 polymer ?
#
loop_
_entity_poly.entity_id
_entity_poly.type
_entity_poly.pdbx_seq_one_letter_code
_entity_poly.pdbx_strand_id
1 'polypeptide(L)'
;MKRQLWPLLAILPLAACDIINPAEDVPAYLYVPDFTLTTNAITEGSASEKITDVWLSVDGGFLGAYTLPALIPVLELGGRDIALQAGIKDNGINSTPEIYPYYQDFRVNRTLSPGQVDTLRPAIRYRDDVQFAFIENFERNGQIFQDVRRGSLDQIQIITTDVFEGSASGLITLDSANSVLEVATTERFSGLASRSPFVYLEVNYKSDVPVLFGLIGNRKNGIPSQEVIILDPGFVPKAEWNKIYFNLSYLINEINQEEYQVVFQAFIPIENGQFSRKQANVWLDNIKLLHF
;
A
#
# COMPACT_ATOMS: atom_id res chain seq x y z
N MET A 1 -17.44 80.65 37.64
CA MET A 1 -16.36 80.16 36.74
C MET A 1 -16.21 78.67 36.90
N LYS A 2 -16.58 77.89 35.88
CA LYS A 2 -16.02 76.58 35.50
C LYS A 2 -16.76 76.15 34.23
N ARG A 3 -16.16 76.45 33.06
CA ARG A 3 -16.62 75.97 31.75
C ARG A 3 -16.21 74.50 31.65
N GLN A 4 -17.18 73.59 31.59
CA GLN A 4 -16.94 72.20 31.20
C GLN A 4 -16.78 72.17 29.67
N LEU A 5 -15.57 71.83 29.20
CA LEU A 5 -15.32 71.47 27.81
C LEU A 5 -15.64 69.98 27.66
N TRP A 6 -16.63 69.64 26.84
CA TRP A 6 -16.81 68.28 26.34
C TRP A 6 -15.75 68.01 25.25
N PRO A 7 -15.01 66.88 25.31
CA PRO A 7 -14.18 66.48 24.19
C PRO A 7 -15.08 65.93 23.08
N LEU A 8 -14.98 66.52 21.89
CA LEU A 8 -15.58 66.00 20.67
C LEU A 8 -14.78 64.76 20.25
N LEU A 9 -15.30 63.56 20.52
CA LEU A 9 -14.72 62.30 20.04
C LEU A 9 -14.99 62.20 18.54
N ALA A 10 -13.97 62.47 17.72
CA ALA A 10 -14.02 62.26 16.29
C ALA A 10 -13.98 60.74 16.00
N ILE A 11 -15.13 60.18 15.64
CA ILE A 11 -15.25 58.81 15.15
C ILE A 11 -14.82 58.82 13.68
N LEU A 12 -13.60 58.35 13.40
CA LEU A 12 -13.21 57.96 12.03
C LEU A 12 -13.86 56.60 11.71
N PRO A 13 -14.71 56.47 10.68
CA PRO A 13 -15.09 55.16 10.20
C PRO A 13 -13.89 54.53 9.50
N LEU A 14 -13.35 53.47 10.10
CA LEU A 14 -12.42 52.53 9.48
C LEU A 14 -13.18 51.77 8.38
N ALA A 15 -13.27 52.36 7.18
CA ALA A 15 -13.71 51.67 5.97
C ALA A 15 -12.52 50.92 5.35
N ALA A 16 -12.08 49.87 6.02
CA ALA A 16 -11.21 48.81 5.50
C ALA A 16 -11.76 47.53 6.13
N CYS A 17 -12.29 46.55 5.40
CA CYS A 17 -11.85 45.94 4.17
C CYS A 17 -13.08 45.44 3.41
N ASP A 18 -13.18 45.70 2.10
CA ASP A 18 -13.95 44.88 1.13
C ASP A 18 -13.77 45.38 -0.32
N ILE A 19 -12.74 46.18 -0.61
CA ILE A 19 -12.61 46.90 -1.89
C ILE A 19 -12.03 46.02 -3.02
N ILE A 20 -11.52 44.81 -2.72
CA ILE A 20 -10.95 43.92 -3.74
C ILE A 20 -11.34 42.47 -3.42
N ASN A 21 -12.54 42.05 -3.85
CA ASN A 21 -12.91 40.65 -3.95
C ASN A 21 -13.26 40.35 -5.42
N PRO A 22 -12.27 40.03 -6.28
CA PRO A 22 -12.55 39.65 -7.65
C PRO A 22 -13.47 38.44 -7.67
N ALA A 23 -14.34 38.32 -8.68
CA ALA A 23 -15.22 37.17 -8.82
C ALA A 23 -14.36 35.88 -8.90
N GLU A 24 -14.64 34.90 -8.04
CA GLU A 24 -13.99 33.60 -8.09
C GLU A 24 -14.45 32.84 -9.35
N ASP A 25 -13.50 32.25 -10.07
CA ASP A 25 -13.80 31.40 -11.20
C ASP A 25 -14.54 30.14 -10.73
N VAL A 26 -15.65 29.80 -11.40
CA VAL A 26 -16.43 28.61 -11.06
C VAL A 26 -15.73 27.37 -11.65
N PRO A 27 -15.24 26.43 -10.83
CA PRO A 27 -14.53 25.26 -11.32
C PRO A 27 -15.49 24.23 -11.94
N ALA A 28 -14.94 23.32 -12.74
CA ALA A 28 -15.55 22.02 -12.98
C ALA A 28 -15.17 21.05 -11.84
N TYR A 29 -15.87 19.93 -11.71
CA TYR A 29 -15.59 18.94 -10.68
C TYR A 29 -15.40 17.55 -11.29
N LEU A 30 -14.35 16.86 -10.87
CA LEU A 30 -14.13 15.45 -11.17
C LEU A 30 -14.44 14.63 -9.92
N TYR A 31 -15.41 13.73 -10.03
CA TYR A 31 -15.71 12.75 -8.99
C TYR A 31 -15.06 11.41 -9.34
N VAL A 32 -14.15 10.93 -8.48
CA VAL A 32 -13.49 9.64 -8.60
C VAL A 32 -13.93 8.78 -7.41
N PRO A 33 -14.85 7.83 -7.59
CA PRO A 33 -15.32 7.00 -6.48
C PRO A 33 -14.25 5.98 -6.05
N ASP A 34 -13.67 5.26 -7.00
CA ASP A 34 -12.76 4.13 -6.80
C ASP A 34 -11.98 3.83 -8.08
N PHE A 35 -11.01 2.90 -7.97
CA PHE A 35 -10.37 2.25 -9.10
C PHE A 35 -10.88 0.82 -9.24
N THR A 36 -10.89 0.31 -10.48
CA THR A 36 -11.08 -1.12 -10.75
C THR A 36 -9.80 -1.68 -11.36
N LEU A 37 -9.14 -2.61 -10.66
CA LEU A 37 -8.00 -3.35 -11.20
C LEU A 37 -8.48 -4.56 -12.00
N THR A 38 -7.93 -4.76 -13.19
CA THR A 38 -8.09 -5.99 -13.98
C THR A 38 -6.74 -6.68 -14.12
N THR A 39 -6.70 -7.99 -13.86
CA THR A 39 -5.48 -8.80 -13.94
C THR A 39 -5.67 -10.02 -14.83
N ASN A 40 -4.55 -10.58 -15.30
CA ASN A 40 -4.52 -11.95 -15.80
C ASN A 40 -4.31 -12.92 -14.62
N ALA A 41 -5.34 -13.66 -14.25
CA ALA A 41 -5.31 -14.56 -13.10
C ALA A 41 -4.18 -15.61 -13.14
N ILE A 42 -3.67 -15.99 -14.32
CA ILE A 42 -2.59 -16.98 -14.45
C ILE A 42 -1.21 -16.34 -14.24
N THR A 43 -0.97 -15.16 -14.83
CA THR A 43 0.36 -14.55 -14.87
C THR A 43 0.56 -13.43 -13.84
N GLU A 44 -0.52 -12.85 -13.32
CA GLU A 44 -0.52 -11.71 -12.40
C GLU A 44 -1.29 -12.00 -11.10
N GLY A 45 -2.04 -13.11 -11.05
CA GLY A 45 -2.81 -13.54 -9.89
C GLY A 45 -4.07 -12.70 -9.64
N SER A 46 -4.49 -12.64 -8.38
CA SER A 46 -5.69 -11.90 -7.94
C SER A 46 -5.75 -10.44 -8.39
N ALA A 47 -6.96 -9.95 -8.67
CA ALA A 47 -7.22 -8.52 -8.86
C ALA A 47 -7.46 -7.76 -7.54
N SER A 48 -7.24 -8.39 -6.38
CA SER A 48 -7.34 -7.72 -5.08
C SER A 48 -6.40 -6.52 -5.01
N GLU A 49 -6.97 -5.36 -4.73
CA GLU A 49 -6.28 -4.09 -4.62
C GLU A 49 -6.68 -3.36 -3.33
N LYS A 50 -6.02 -2.24 -3.07
CA LYS A 50 -6.29 -1.34 -1.95
C LYS A 50 -5.69 0.03 -2.26
N ILE A 51 -6.22 0.62 -3.31
CA ILE A 51 -5.94 1.96 -3.78
C ILE A 51 -6.80 2.89 -2.94
N THR A 52 -6.14 3.74 -2.14
CA THR A 52 -6.83 4.62 -1.20
C THR A 52 -6.85 6.07 -1.67
N ASP A 53 -6.02 6.40 -2.65
CA ASP A 53 -5.74 7.76 -3.06
C ASP A 53 -5.56 7.84 -4.58
N VAL A 54 -5.78 9.04 -5.14
CA VAL A 54 -5.65 9.33 -6.57
C VAL A 54 -4.80 10.57 -6.80
N TRP A 55 -3.81 10.46 -7.68
CA TRP A 55 -3.03 11.59 -8.16
C TRP A 55 -3.66 12.07 -9.46
N LEU A 56 -4.07 13.33 -9.48
CA LEU A 56 -4.68 13.97 -10.65
C LEU A 56 -3.67 14.85 -11.35
N SER A 57 -3.55 14.67 -12.66
CA SER A 57 -2.92 15.64 -13.56
C SER A 57 -3.87 16.03 -14.69
N VAL A 58 -3.86 17.30 -15.08
CA VAL A 58 -4.64 17.83 -16.21
C VAL A 58 -3.69 18.50 -17.20
N ASP A 59 -3.78 18.11 -18.47
CA ASP A 59 -2.89 18.55 -19.55
C ASP A 59 -1.39 18.39 -19.21
N GLY A 60 -1.07 17.35 -18.43
CA GLY A 60 0.29 17.07 -17.95
C GLY A 60 0.73 17.86 -16.71
N GLY A 61 -0.07 18.80 -16.21
CA GLY A 61 0.18 19.52 -14.96
C GLY A 61 -0.37 18.77 -13.75
N PHE A 62 0.48 18.51 -12.75
CA PHE A 62 0.05 17.88 -11.49
C PHE A 62 -0.80 18.85 -10.66
N LEU A 63 -2.02 18.42 -10.32
CA LEU A 63 -2.97 19.20 -9.52
C LEU A 63 -2.91 18.84 -8.03
N GLY A 64 -2.80 17.55 -7.72
CA GLY A 64 -2.79 17.08 -6.34
C GLY A 64 -3.03 15.59 -6.17
N ALA A 65 -2.92 15.16 -4.91
CA ALA A 65 -3.26 13.82 -4.45
C ALA A 65 -4.48 13.89 -3.52
N TYR A 66 -5.44 13.00 -3.72
CA TYR A 66 -6.73 13.04 -3.02
C TYR A 66 -7.13 11.65 -2.54
N THR A 67 -7.61 11.56 -1.31
CA THR A 67 -8.11 10.31 -0.75
C THR A 67 -9.48 9.98 -1.35
N LEU A 68 -9.65 8.72 -1.78
CA LEU A 68 -10.86 8.20 -2.40
C LEU A 68 -11.95 7.90 -1.35
N PRO A 69 -13.24 8.07 -1.71
CA PRO A 69 -13.73 8.70 -2.93
C PRO A 69 -13.47 10.22 -2.91
N ALA A 70 -13.09 10.79 -4.06
CA ALA A 70 -12.64 12.18 -4.17
C ALA A 70 -13.56 13.01 -5.07
N LEU A 71 -13.95 14.21 -4.63
CA LEU A 71 -14.57 15.26 -5.45
C LEU A 71 -13.57 16.40 -5.61
N ILE A 72 -13.01 16.56 -6.81
CA ILE A 72 -11.84 17.39 -7.07
C ILE A 72 -12.23 18.58 -7.94
N PRO A 73 -12.04 19.84 -7.47
CA PRO A 73 -12.26 21.02 -8.30
C PRO A 73 -11.12 21.20 -9.32
N VAL A 74 -11.47 21.53 -10.57
CA VAL A 74 -10.54 21.79 -11.68
C VAL A 74 -10.90 23.12 -12.33
N LEU A 75 -9.94 24.04 -12.42
CA LEU A 75 -10.15 25.38 -12.99
C LEU A 75 -9.86 25.42 -14.50
N GLU A 76 -9.15 24.45 -15.02
CA GLU A 76 -8.86 24.27 -16.44
C GLU A 76 -10.12 23.77 -17.18
N LEU A 77 -10.89 24.69 -17.76
CA LEU A 77 -12.14 24.38 -18.45
C LEU A 77 -11.94 24.02 -19.94
N GLY A 78 -12.94 23.41 -20.57
CA GLY A 78 -12.91 23.00 -21.97
C GLY A 78 -12.41 21.57 -22.16
N GLY A 79 -11.96 21.22 -23.37
CA GLY A 79 -11.40 19.89 -23.66
C GLY A 79 -10.03 19.73 -23.01
N ARG A 80 -9.90 18.76 -22.09
CA ARG A 80 -8.72 18.50 -21.27
C ARG A 80 -8.33 17.04 -21.29
N ASP A 81 -7.01 16.78 -21.27
CA ASP A 81 -6.45 15.44 -21.03
C ASP A 81 -6.31 15.23 -19.52
N ILE A 82 -7.00 14.23 -18.99
CA ILE A 82 -7.00 13.89 -17.56
C ILE A 82 -6.20 12.61 -17.39
N ALA A 83 -5.21 12.64 -16.49
CA ALA A 83 -4.48 11.46 -16.05
C ALA A 83 -4.73 11.23 -14.55
N LEU A 84 -5.13 10.00 -14.21
CA LEU A 84 -5.31 9.53 -12.83
C LEU A 84 -4.30 8.42 -12.56
N GLN A 85 -3.52 8.57 -11.49
CA GLN A 85 -2.58 7.55 -11.04
C GLN A 85 -3.03 7.01 -9.68
N ALA A 86 -3.01 5.69 -9.56
CA ALA A 86 -3.46 4.98 -8.37
C ALA A 86 -2.43 5.09 -7.25
N GLY A 87 -2.88 5.56 -6.09
CA GLY A 87 -2.06 5.68 -4.90
C GLY A 87 -2.40 4.68 -3.81
N ILE A 88 -1.36 4.20 -3.15
CA ILE A 88 -1.43 3.23 -2.05
C ILE A 88 -0.72 3.75 -0.81
N LYS A 89 -0.82 3.01 0.29
CA LYS A 89 -0.08 3.28 1.53
C LYS A 89 0.95 2.19 1.76
N ASP A 90 2.21 2.55 1.61
CA ASP A 90 3.36 1.66 1.84
C ASP A 90 3.46 1.28 3.31
N ASN A 91 3.81 0.02 3.57
CA ASN A 91 4.15 -0.50 4.90
C ASN A 91 3.06 -0.25 5.97
N GLY A 92 1.80 -0.07 5.54
CA GLY A 92 0.69 0.27 6.43
C GLY A 92 0.77 1.67 7.05
N ILE A 93 1.69 2.53 6.59
CA ILE A 93 1.87 3.90 7.08
C ILE A 93 0.79 4.79 6.45
N ASN A 94 -0.13 5.27 7.27
CA ASN A 94 -1.30 6.00 6.79
C ASN A 94 -1.02 7.45 6.35
N SER A 95 0.11 8.03 6.75
CA SER A 95 0.39 9.47 6.62
C SER A 95 0.97 9.89 5.27
N THR A 96 1.50 8.96 4.48
CA THR A 96 2.26 9.25 3.26
C THR A 96 1.85 8.25 2.18
N PRO A 97 0.71 8.47 1.50
CA PRO A 97 0.38 7.66 0.35
C PRO A 97 1.32 7.99 -0.81
N GLU A 98 1.60 7.01 -1.64
CA GLU A 98 2.53 7.10 -2.78
C GLU A 98 1.87 6.53 -4.04
N ILE A 99 2.28 7.01 -5.22
CA ILE A 99 1.84 6.43 -6.50
C ILE A 99 2.36 5.00 -6.58
N TYR A 100 1.47 4.03 -6.82
CA TYR A 100 1.91 2.64 -6.99
C TYR A 100 2.56 2.44 -8.36
N PRO A 101 3.87 2.12 -8.43
CA PRO A 101 4.61 2.18 -9.69
C PRO A 101 4.20 1.11 -10.70
N TYR A 102 3.56 0.02 -10.25
CA TYR A 102 3.23 -1.13 -11.10
C TYR A 102 1.88 -1.02 -11.80
N TYR A 103 1.02 -0.07 -11.44
CA TYR A 103 -0.24 0.16 -12.14
C TYR A 103 -0.06 1.13 -13.32
N GLN A 104 -0.87 0.93 -14.35
CA GLN A 104 -0.98 1.87 -15.46
C GLN A 104 -1.77 3.11 -15.05
N ASP A 105 -1.40 4.27 -15.61
CA ASP A 105 -2.20 5.48 -15.51
C ASP A 105 -3.55 5.29 -16.23
N PHE A 106 -4.64 5.78 -15.64
CA PHE A 106 -5.89 5.97 -16.38
C PHE A 106 -5.88 7.33 -17.08
N ARG A 107 -6.00 7.36 -18.40
CA ARG A 107 -5.98 8.59 -19.22
C ARG A 107 -7.25 8.75 -20.01
N VAL A 108 -7.81 9.96 -20.00
CA VAL A 108 -9.06 10.23 -20.70
C VAL A 108 -9.20 11.70 -21.09
N ASN A 109 -9.73 11.96 -22.28
CA ASN A 109 -10.13 13.30 -22.68
C ASN A 109 -11.55 13.61 -22.21
N ARG A 110 -11.75 14.77 -21.58
CA ARG A 110 -13.05 15.26 -21.11
C ARG A 110 -13.25 16.74 -21.37
N THR A 111 -14.49 17.13 -21.59
CA THR A 111 -14.88 18.54 -21.70
C THR A 111 -15.39 19.01 -20.35
N LEU A 112 -14.60 19.84 -19.66
CA LEU A 112 -14.89 20.37 -18.34
C LEU A 112 -15.68 21.68 -18.46
N SER A 113 -16.87 21.72 -17.84
CA SER A 113 -17.75 22.90 -17.85
C SER A 113 -17.95 23.45 -16.44
N PRO A 114 -18.03 24.78 -16.27
CA PRO A 114 -18.23 25.41 -14.96
C PRO A 114 -19.41 24.82 -14.20
N GLY A 115 -19.19 24.47 -12.93
CA GLY A 115 -20.21 23.96 -12.01
C GLY A 115 -20.70 22.54 -12.28
N GLN A 116 -20.19 21.87 -13.33
CA GLN A 116 -20.57 20.49 -13.64
C GLN A 116 -19.67 19.47 -12.95
N VAL A 117 -20.26 18.35 -12.58
CA VAL A 117 -19.56 17.18 -12.04
C VAL A 117 -19.49 16.11 -13.13
N ASP A 118 -18.27 15.70 -13.49
CA ASP A 118 -18.03 14.49 -14.29
C ASP A 118 -17.55 13.36 -13.39
N THR A 119 -18.07 12.15 -13.57
CA THR A 119 -17.70 10.98 -12.76
C THR A 119 -16.77 10.08 -13.55
N LEU A 120 -15.55 9.89 -13.05
CA LEU A 120 -14.54 9.04 -13.67
C LEU A 120 -14.42 7.74 -12.89
N ARG A 121 -14.61 6.59 -13.56
CA ARG A 121 -14.44 5.25 -12.99
C ARG A 121 -13.22 4.59 -13.63
N PRO A 122 -12.00 4.88 -13.14
CA PRO A 122 -10.78 4.38 -13.75
C PRO A 122 -10.69 2.85 -13.65
N ALA A 123 -10.62 2.21 -14.82
CA ALA A 123 -10.28 0.79 -14.95
C ALA A 123 -8.82 0.67 -15.38
N ILE A 124 -8.00 0.05 -14.54
CA ILE A 124 -6.54 -0.03 -14.70
C ILE A 124 -6.06 -1.48 -14.71
N ARG A 125 -4.79 -1.65 -15.09
CA ARG A 125 -4.07 -2.93 -15.14
C ARG A 125 -2.68 -2.75 -14.56
N TYR A 126 -1.98 -3.85 -14.30
CA TYR A 126 -0.53 -3.78 -14.16
C TYR A 126 0.13 -3.30 -15.47
N ARG A 127 1.31 -2.68 -15.37
CA ARG A 127 2.09 -2.30 -16.54
C ARG A 127 2.65 -3.56 -17.22
N ASP A 128 2.86 -3.50 -18.53
CA ASP A 128 3.28 -4.67 -19.31
C ASP A 128 4.71 -5.13 -19.00
N ASP A 129 5.53 -4.27 -18.39
CA ASP A 129 6.92 -4.53 -18.02
C ASP A 129 7.08 -5.10 -16.60
N VAL A 130 6.00 -5.17 -15.81
CA VAL A 130 6.03 -5.73 -14.46
C VAL A 130 6.40 -7.21 -14.48
N GLN A 131 7.34 -7.58 -13.62
CA GLN A 131 7.75 -8.95 -13.38
C GLN A 131 7.22 -9.42 -12.02
N PHE A 132 6.59 -10.59 -12.01
CA PHE A 132 6.16 -11.27 -10.80
C PHE A 132 7.18 -12.36 -10.48
N ALA A 133 8.12 -12.07 -9.58
CA ALA A 133 9.15 -13.03 -9.18
C ALA A 133 8.52 -14.31 -8.59
N PHE A 134 7.41 -14.16 -7.87
CA PHE A 134 6.50 -15.26 -7.54
C PHE A 134 5.08 -14.76 -7.27
N ILE A 135 4.13 -15.68 -7.35
CA ILE A 135 2.74 -15.52 -6.89
C ILE A 135 2.41 -16.74 -6.03
N GLU A 136 2.16 -16.52 -4.75
CA GLU A 136 1.72 -17.54 -3.80
C GLU A 136 0.26 -17.26 -3.42
N ASN A 137 -0.63 -18.05 -4.00
CA ASN A 137 -2.08 -18.00 -3.77
C ASN A 137 -2.60 -19.26 -3.06
N PHE A 138 -1.71 -20.16 -2.60
CA PHE A 138 -2.04 -21.35 -1.82
C PHE A 138 -2.95 -22.39 -2.51
N GLU A 139 -3.30 -22.20 -3.78
CA GLU A 139 -4.18 -23.10 -4.57
C GLU A 139 -3.48 -24.37 -5.07
N ARG A 140 -2.14 -24.44 -4.97
CA ARG A 140 -1.33 -25.53 -5.52
C ARG A 140 -0.45 -26.15 -4.45
N ASN A 141 -0.04 -27.39 -4.68
CA ASN A 141 1.00 -28.01 -3.86
C ASN A 141 2.36 -27.35 -4.14
N GLY A 142 3.20 -27.26 -3.11
CA GLY A 142 4.55 -26.69 -3.23
C GLY A 142 4.59 -25.21 -2.90
N GLN A 143 4.09 -24.86 -1.71
CA GLN A 143 4.14 -23.50 -1.19
C GLN A 143 5.56 -22.96 -1.18
N ILE A 144 5.74 -21.67 -1.44
CA ILE A 144 7.07 -21.08 -1.55
C ILE A 144 7.72 -20.86 -0.18
N PHE A 145 6.94 -20.62 0.87
CA PHE A 145 7.43 -20.39 2.23
C PHE A 145 7.61 -21.71 2.99
N GLN A 146 8.78 -22.35 2.86
CA GLN A 146 9.11 -23.60 3.58
C GLN A 146 10.47 -23.58 4.29
N ASP A 147 11.28 -22.54 4.12
CA ASP A 147 12.59 -22.43 4.75
C ASP A 147 12.44 -21.89 6.19
N VAL A 148 12.13 -22.79 7.13
CA VAL A 148 11.91 -22.43 8.54
C VAL A 148 13.23 -22.10 9.23
N ARG A 149 13.34 -20.85 9.68
CA ARG A 149 14.49 -20.33 10.44
C ARG A 149 14.29 -20.41 11.95
N ARG A 150 13.03 -20.41 12.40
CA ARG A 150 12.64 -20.63 13.80
C ARG A 150 11.23 -21.20 13.86
N GLY A 151 10.99 -22.17 14.75
CA GLY A 151 9.70 -22.85 14.87
C GLY A 151 9.70 -24.18 14.14
N SER A 152 8.55 -24.59 13.59
CA SER A 152 8.35 -25.82 12.83
C SER A 152 7.44 -25.58 11.62
N LEU A 153 7.66 -26.35 10.54
CA LEU A 153 6.76 -26.38 9.39
C LEU A 153 5.34 -26.83 9.75
N ASP A 154 5.17 -27.61 10.83
CA ASP A 154 3.84 -28.06 11.30
C ASP A 154 2.94 -26.89 11.75
N GLN A 155 3.52 -25.71 11.99
CA GLN A 155 2.78 -24.49 12.28
C GLN A 155 2.10 -23.91 11.04
N ILE A 156 2.50 -24.32 9.84
CA ILE A 156 1.95 -23.84 8.56
C ILE A 156 0.97 -24.88 7.99
N GLN A 157 -0.21 -24.43 7.64
CA GLN A 157 -1.29 -25.25 7.09
C GLN A 157 -1.92 -24.58 5.89
N ILE A 158 -2.47 -25.41 4.98
CA ILE A 158 -3.39 -24.95 3.95
C ILE A 158 -4.80 -25.22 4.43
N ILE A 159 -5.62 -24.19 4.48
CA ILE A 159 -7.01 -24.28 4.93
C ILE A 159 -7.96 -24.02 3.77
N THR A 160 -9.14 -24.62 3.86
CA THR A 160 -10.23 -24.49 2.87
C THR A 160 -11.48 -23.82 3.45
N THR A 161 -11.39 -23.35 4.69
CA THR A 161 -12.42 -22.59 5.39
C THR A 161 -11.83 -21.25 5.80
N ASP A 162 -12.63 -20.19 5.79
CA ASP A 162 -12.14 -18.85 6.19
C ASP A 162 -10.98 -18.35 5.29
N VAL A 163 -11.07 -18.74 4.01
CA VAL A 163 -10.16 -18.34 2.93
C VAL A 163 -10.44 -16.90 2.49
N PHE A 164 -9.43 -16.21 1.96
CA PHE A 164 -9.63 -14.86 1.42
C PHE A 164 -10.43 -14.92 0.12
N GLU A 165 -9.95 -15.69 -0.84
CA GLU A 165 -10.63 -15.98 -2.10
C GLU A 165 -10.21 -17.37 -2.61
N GLY A 166 -10.76 -17.82 -3.74
CA GLY A 166 -10.42 -19.11 -4.30
C GLY A 166 -10.92 -20.28 -3.44
N SER A 167 -10.11 -21.34 -3.35
CA SER A 167 -10.42 -22.57 -2.62
C SER A 167 -9.53 -22.80 -1.41
N ALA A 168 -8.40 -22.08 -1.29
CA ALA A 168 -7.44 -22.28 -0.23
C ALA A 168 -6.71 -20.99 0.18
N SER A 169 -6.31 -20.91 1.46
CA SER A 169 -5.39 -19.89 1.96
C SER A 169 -4.36 -20.52 2.90
N GLY A 170 -3.26 -19.80 3.14
CA GLY A 170 -2.26 -20.17 4.13
C GLY A 170 -2.70 -19.80 5.54
N LEU A 171 -2.42 -20.69 6.51
CA LEU A 171 -2.65 -20.47 7.93
C LEU A 171 -1.37 -20.80 8.71
N ILE A 172 -0.91 -19.86 9.52
CA ILE A 172 0.09 -20.08 10.56
C ILE A 172 -0.63 -20.19 11.89
N THR A 173 -0.34 -21.23 12.66
CA THR A 173 -0.86 -21.46 14.01
C THR A 173 0.26 -21.36 15.04
N LEU A 174 0.02 -20.58 16.10
CA LEU A 174 0.95 -20.37 17.20
C LEU A 174 0.26 -20.72 18.52
N ASP A 175 1.04 -21.20 19.47
CA ASP A 175 0.60 -21.39 20.85
C ASP A 175 1.73 -21.08 21.85
N SER A 176 1.47 -21.20 23.15
CA SER A 176 2.49 -20.91 24.16
C SER A 176 3.72 -21.84 24.12
N ALA A 177 3.63 -23.02 23.50
CA ALA A 177 4.76 -23.94 23.32
C ALA A 177 5.55 -23.63 22.03
N ASN A 178 4.85 -23.25 20.96
CA ASN A 178 5.39 -22.85 19.66
C ASN A 178 4.96 -21.41 19.34
N SER A 179 5.48 -20.45 20.10
CA SER A 179 5.00 -19.06 20.11
C SER A 179 5.61 -18.18 19.02
N VAL A 180 6.52 -18.71 18.22
CA VAL A 180 7.21 -17.99 17.13
C VAL A 180 7.33 -18.93 15.93
N LEU A 181 7.07 -18.40 14.74
CA LEU A 181 7.47 -18.99 13.47
C LEU A 181 8.21 -17.91 12.67
N GLU A 182 9.42 -18.22 12.21
CA GLU A 182 10.14 -17.46 11.20
C GLU A 182 10.35 -18.36 9.99
N VAL A 183 9.79 -17.97 8.85
CA VAL A 183 9.81 -18.76 7.61
C VAL A 183 10.14 -17.87 6.43
N ALA A 184 11.07 -18.34 5.60
CA ALA A 184 11.49 -17.68 4.37
C ALA A 184 11.03 -18.46 3.13
N THR A 185 11.07 -17.80 1.98
CA THR A 185 10.91 -18.46 0.68
C THR A 185 12.02 -19.49 0.48
N THR A 186 11.70 -20.69 0.00
CA THR A 186 12.71 -21.70 -0.34
C THR A 186 13.58 -21.25 -1.52
N GLU A 187 12.98 -20.52 -2.45
CA GLU A 187 13.67 -19.94 -3.59
C GLU A 187 14.38 -18.65 -3.21
N ARG A 188 15.51 -18.41 -3.89
CA ARG A 188 16.31 -17.19 -3.81
C ARG A 188 16.18 -16.41 -5.12
N PHE A 189 15.83 -15.14 -5.02
CA PHE A 189 15.57 -14.29 -6.17
C PHE A 189 16.75 -13.35 -6.42
N SER A 190 17.24 -13.32 -7.65
CA SER A 190 18.29 -12.40 -8.08
C SER A 190 17.73 -11.33 -9.02
N GLY A 191 18.44 -10.21 -9.16
CA GLY A 191 18.09 -9.18 -10.13
C GLY A 191 16.83 -8.38 -9.83
N LEU A 192 16.27 -8.48 -8.61
CA LEU A 192 15.06 -7.77 -8.19
C LEU A 192 15.15 -6.25 -8.39
N ALA A 193 16.33 -5.65 -8.21
CA ALA A 193 16.56 -4.21 -8.41
C ALA A 193 17.39 -3.89 -9.67
N SER A 194 17.45 -4.81 -10.65
CA SER A 194 18.36 -4.68 -11.79
C SER A 194 17.93 -3.63 -12.83
N ARG A 195 16.61 -3.43 -13.01
CA ARG A 195 16.04 -2.48 -13.99
C ARG A 195 15.41 -1.25 -13.33
N SER A 196 14.94 -1.40 -12.10
CA SER A 196 14.30 -0.35 -11.30
C SER A 196 14.65 -0.59 -9.83
N PRO A 197 14.81 0.46 -9.02
CA PRO A 197 15.00 0.28 -7.57
C PRO A 197 13.72 -0.18 -6.87
N PHE A 198 12.55 -0.04 -7.49
CA PHE A 198 11.27 -0.43 -6.88
C PHE A 198 11.13 -1.94 -6.82
N VAL A 199 10.97 -2.45 -5.60
CA VAL A 199 10.66 -3.85 -5.30
C VAL A 199 9.57 -3.86 -4.24
N TYR A 200 8.47 -4.56 -4.50
CA TYR A 200 7.32 -4.57 -3.59
C TYR A 200 6.82 -5.98 -3.32
N LEU A 201 6.29 -6.18 -2.12
CA LEU A 201 5.52 -7.36 -1.76
C LEU A 201 4.06 -6.97 -1.54
N GLU A 202 3.15 -7.54 -2.30
CA GLU A 202 1.72 -7.47 -2.02
C GLU A 202 1.31 -8.64 -1.13
N VAL A 203 0.47 -8.40 -0.13
CA VAL A 203 -0.02 -9.45 0.78
C VAL A 203 -1.48 -9.20 1.14
N ASN A 204 -2.32 -10.23 0.96
CA ASN A 204 -3.62 -10.31 1.61
C ASN A 204 -3.45 -11.06 2.93
N TYR A 205 -3.90 -10.47 4.03
CA TYR A 205 -3.69 -11.04 5.36
C TYR A 205 -4.89 -10.82 6.29
N LYS A 206 -4.98 -11.69 7.28
CA LYS A 206 -5.77 -11.53 8.51
C LYS A 206 -4.91 -12.05 9.65
N SER A 207 -4.95 -11.46 10.85
CA SER A 207 -4.02 -11.88 11.90
C SER A 207 -4.49 -11.57 13.31
N ASP A 208 -4.23 -12.51 14.21
CA ASP A 208 -4.41 -12.36 15.66
C ASP A 208 -3.25 -11.63 16.36
N VAL A 209 -2.08 -11.62 15.72
CA VAL A 209 -0.82 -11.15 16.29
C VAL A 209 -0.06 -10.27 15.30
N PRO A 210 0.90 -9.45 15.77
CA PRO A 210 1.82 -8.78 14.88
C PRO A 210 2.65 -9.79 14.08
N VAL A 211 3.01 -9.40 12.86
CA VAL A 211 3.95 -10.14 12.00
C VAL A 211 5.01 -9.16 11.52
N LEU A 212 6.27 -9.57 11.63
CA LEU A 212 7.39 -8.89 10.98
C LEU A 212 7.58 -9.45 9.58
N PHE A 213 8.08 -8.62 8.69
CA PHE A 213 8.47 -9.01 7.33
C PHE A 213 9.89 -8.55 7.07
N GLY A 214 10.53 -9.10 6.06
CA GLY A 214 11.85 -8.61 5.66
C GLY A 214 12.48 -9.46 4.60
N LEU A 215 13.81 -9.36 4.52
CA LEU A 215 14.61 -10.05 3.53
C LEU A 215 15.80 -10.76 4.15
N ILE A 216 16.15 -11.90 3.55
CA ILE A 216 17.43 -12.58 3.75
C ILE A 216 18.28 -12.36 2.51
N GLY A 217 19.35 -11.60 2.63
CA GLY A 217 20.36 -11.41 1.60
C GLY A 217 21.37 -12.54 1.57
N ASN A 218 21.66 -13.02 0.37
CA ASN A 218 22.56 -14.12 0.07
C ASN A 218 23.56 -13.72 -1.01
N ARG A 219 24.82 -14.13 -0.84
CA ARG A 219 25.79 -14.11 -1.94
C ARG A 219 25.53 -15.28 -2.89
N LYS A 220 25.74 -15.07 -4.18
CA LYS A 220 25.68 -16.12 -5.19
C LYS A 220 26.75 -17.17 -4.90
N ASN A 221 26.34 -18.43 -4.79
CA ASN A 221 27.20 -19.55 -4.36
C ASN A 221 27.78 -19.42 -2.94
N GLY A 222 27.20 -18.56 -2.09
CA GLY A 222 27.67 -18.33 -0.73
C GLY A 222 27.41 -19.52 0.20
N ILE A 223 28.32 -19.74 1.15
CA ILE A 223 28.10 -20.62 2.30
C ILE A 223 27.00 -19.96 3.17
N PRO A 224 26.04 -20.72 3.76
CA PRO A 224 24.94 -20.18 4.56
C PRO A 224 25.34 -19.21 5.70
N SER A 225 26.60 -19.27 6.16
CA SER A 225 27.13 -18.40 7.23
C SER A 225 27.39 -16.94 6.81
N GLN A 226 26.97 -16.51 5.63
CA GLN A 226 27.11 -15.13 5.12
C GLN A 226 25.76 -14.45 4.83
N GLU A 227 24.67 -15.03 5.32
CA GLU A 227 23.34 -14.45 5.21
C GLU A 227 23.22 -13.16 6.04
N VAL A 228 22.58 -12.15 5.46
CA VAL A 228 22.20 -10.91 6.16
C VAL A 228 20.68 -10.89 6.26
N ILE A 229 20.15 -10.94 7.47
CA ILE A 229 18.70 -10.92 7.73
C ILE A 229 18.33 -9.56 8.30
N ILE A 230 17.39 -8.86 7.65
CA ILE A 230 16.79 -7.64 8.18
C ILE A 230 15.28 -7.84 8.22
N LEU A 231 14.68 -7.61 9.39
CA LEU A 231 13.25 -7.67 9.64
C LEU A 231 12.74 -6.29 10.06
N ASP A 232 11.67 -5.85 9.43
CA ASP A 232 10.93 -4.63 9.73
C ASP A 232 9.52 -4.95 10.27
N PRO A 233 8.87 -3.98 10.95
CA PRO A 233 7.47 -4.11 11.32
C PRO A 233 6.59 -4.37 10.09
N GLY A 234 5.92 -5.53 10.05
CA GLY A 234 5.04 -5.91 8.94
C GLY A 234 3.63 -5.40 9.14
N PHE A 235 2.74 -6.28 9.59
CA PHE A 235 1.36 -5.92 9.85
C PHE A 235 0.95 -6.23 11.29
N VAL A 236 0.02 -5.41 11.79
CA VAL A 236 -0.59 -5.54 13.11
C VAL A 236 -1.84 -6.42 13.06
N PRO A 237 -2.34 -6.91 14.20
CA PRO A 237 -3.57 -7.70 14.24
C PRO A 237 -4.74 -7.04 13.51
N LYS A 238 -5.48 -7.84 12.75
CA LYS A 238 -6.64 -7.43 11.97
C LYS A 238 -7.67 -8.56 11.99
N ALA A 239 -8.86 -8.28 12.49
CA ALA A 239 -9.93 -9.28 12.62
C ALA A 239 -10.56 -9.67 11.27
N GLU A 240 -10.46 -8.79 10.26
CA GLU A 240 -10.96 -9.00 8.91
C GLU A 240 -9.80 -9.04 7.92
N TRP A 241 -9.99 -9.71 6.78
CA TRP A 241 -9.02 -9.70 5.68
C TRP A 241 -8.71 -8.28 5.22
N ASN A 242 -7.43 -8.02 4.97
CA ASN A 242 -6.92 -6.73 4.56
C ASN A 242 -5.77 -6.93 3.58
N LYS A 243 -5.54 -5.93 2.72
CA LYS A 243 -4.36 -5.89 1.85
C LYS A 243 -3.32 -4.91 2.40
N ILE A 244 -2.05 -5.27 2.26
CA ILE A 244 -0.90 -4.41 2.54
C ILE A 244 0.11 -4.52 1.40
N TYR A 245 0.81 -3.42 1.17
CA TYR A 245 1.91 -3.33 0.22
C TYR A 245 3.17 -3.02 1.01
N PHE A 246 4.16 -3.88 0.91
CA PHE A 246 5.46 -3.66 1.52
C PHE A 246 6.44 -3.16 0.48
N ASN A 247 7.04 -2.00 0.75
CA ASN A 247 8.10 -1.47 -0.09
C ASN A 247 9.43 -2.05 0.39
N LEU A 248 9.97 -2.99 -0.38
CA LEU A 248 11.22 -3.70 -0.09
C LEU A 248 12.46 -2.98 -0.63
N SER A 249 12.28 -1.89 -1.38
CA SER A 249 13.35 -1.20 -2.10
C SER A 249 14.51 -0.77 -1.18
N TYR A 250 14.17 -0.26 0.01
CA TYR A 250 15.16 0.15 1.01
C TYR A 250 15.93 -1.06 1.57
N LEU A 251 15.22 -2.14 1.95
CA LEU A 251 15.83 -3.38 2.45
C LEU A 251 16.78 -4.00 1.43
N ILE A 252 16.40 -4.03 0.15
CA ILE A 252 17.25 -4.53 -0.94
C ILE A 252 18.56 -3.75 -0.99
N ASN A 253 18.49 -2.42 -0.92
CA ASN A 253 19.64 -1.52 -0.96
C ASN A 253 20.53 -1.67 0.30
N GLU A 254 19.93 -1.73 1.49
CA GLU A 254 20.65 -1.84 2.75
C GLU A 254 21.40 -3.17 2.88
N ILE A 255 20.74 -4.27 2.50
CA ILE A 255 21.33 -5.61 2.54
C ILE A 255 22.45 -5.77 1.50
N ASN A 256 22.27 -5.17 0.32
CA ASN A 256 23.23 -5.14 -0.79
C ASN A 256 23.88 -6.51 -1.09
N GLN A 257 23.04 -7.51 -1.37
CA GLN A 257 23.47 -8.86 -1.76
C GLN A 257 22.96 -9.21 -3.18
N GLU A 258 23.33 -10.37 -3.69
CA GLU A 258 23.03 -10.77 -5.08
C GLU A 258 21.70 -11.52 -5.21
N GLU A 259 21.33 -12.24 -4.16
CA GLU A 259 20.14 -13.08 -4.07
C GLU A 259 19.37 -12.76 -2.78
N TYR A 260 18.04 -12.83 -2.84
CA TYR A 260 17.17 -12.45 -1.73
C TYR A 260 16.08 -13.50 -1.50
N GLN A 261 15.76 -13.76 -0.24
CA GLN A 261 14.56 -14.51 0.16
C GLN A 261 13.63 -13.56 0.90
N VAL A 262 12.32 -13.70 0.68
CA VAL A 262 11.31 -12.99 1.49
C VAL A 262 11.11 -13.79 2.77
N VAL A 263 11.09 -13.11 3.93
CA VAL A 263 10.92 -13.75 5.24
C VAL A 263 9.79 -13.10 6.02
N PHE A 264 9.01 -13.92 6.70
CA PHE A 264 8.02 -13.49 7.69
C PHE A 264 8.36 -14.05 9.07
N GLN A 265 8.11 -13.27 10.11
CA GLN A 265 8.15 -13.73 11.50
C GLN A 265 6.82 -13.42 12.19
N ALA A 266 6.05 -14.46 12.50
CA ALA A 266 4.85 -14.38 13.32
C ALA A 266 5.21 -14.78 14.76
N PHE A 267 4.71 -14.03 15.75
CA PHE A 267 4.98 -14.33 17.15
C PHE A 267 3.84 -13.91 18.08
N ILE A 268 3.67 -14.60 19.20
CA ILE A 268 2.79 -14.16 20.29
C ILE A 268 3.57 -13.17 21.16
N PRO A 269 3.14 -11.89 21.26
CA PRO A 269 3.82 -10.91 22.10
C PRO A 269 3.85 -11.32 23.57
N ILE A 270 4.88 -10.88 24.29
CA ILE A 270 4.98 -11.01 25.74
C ILE A 270 4.65 -9.67 26.38
N GLU A 271 3.65 -9.65 27.24
CA GLU A 271 3.19 -8.50 28.01
C GLU A 271 3.28 -8.85 29.50
N ASN A 272 3.96 -8.02 30.29
CA ASN A 272 4.17 -8.25 31.73
C ASN A 272 4.76 -9.63 32.07
N GLY A 273 5.65 -10.15 31.22
CA GLY A 273 6.31 -11.44 31.41
C GLY A 273 5.45 -12.66 31.07
N GLN A 274 4.28 -12.47 30.47
CA GLN A 274 3.40 -13.55 30.01
C GLN A 274 3.03 -13.38 28.54
N PHE A 275 2.77 -14.48 27.83
CA PHE A 275 2.21 -14.41 26.48
C PHE A 275 0.86 -13.66 26.51
N SER A 276 0.68 -12.69 25.60
CA SER A 276 -0.54 -11.90 25.50
C SER A 276 -1.78 -12.73 25.14
N ARG A 277 -1.57 -13.95 24.61
CA ARG A 277 -2.60 -14.95 24.34
C ARG A 277 -2.02 -16.36 24.36
N LYS A 278 -2.88 -17.37 24.52
CA LYS A 278 -2.47 -18.79 24.55
C LYS A 278 -2.32 -19.41 23.17
N GLN A 279 -3.09 -18.89 22.20
CA GLN A 279 -3.14 -19.33 20.82
C GLN A 279 -3.32 -18.12 19.92
N ALA A 280 -2.76 -18.17 18.72
CA ALA A 280 -2.91 -17.13 17.71
C ALA A 280 -2.81 -17.72 16.31
N ASN A 281 -3.55 -17.13 15.38
CA ASN A 281 -3.55 -17.50 13.98
C ASN A 281 -3.15 -16.32 13.08
N VAL A 282 -2.43 -16.62 12.01
CA VAL A 282 -2.14 -15.67 10.93
C VAL A 282 -2.58 -16.30 9.62
N TRP A 283 -3.47 -15.63 8.90
CA TRP A 283 -3.94 -16.06 7.60
C TRP A 283 -3.26 -15.22 6.52
N LEU A 284 -2.83 -15.88 5.46
CA LEU A 284 -2.11 -15.28 4.34
C LEU A 284 -2.72 -15.76 3.04
N ASP A 285 -2.82 -14.87 2.07
CA ASP A 285 -3.22 -15.19 0.71
C ASP A 285 -2.60 -14.20 -0.28
N ASN A 286 -2.60 -14.57 -1.56
CA ASN A 286 -2.23 -13.74 -2.69
C ASN A 286 -0.95 -12.91 -2.46
N ILE A 287 0.11 -13.59 -2.02
CA ILE A 287 1.42 -12.98 -1.80
C ILE A 287 2.11 -12.85 -3.16
N LYS A 288 2.52 -11.63 -3.53
CA LYS A 288 3.20 -11.38 -4.81
C LYS A 288 4.46 -10.56 -4.59
N LEU A 289 5.57 -10.99 -5.17
CA LEU A 289 6.81 -10.20 -5.22
C LEU A 289 6.95 -9.58 -6.61
N LEU A 290 6.89 -8.25 -6.67
CA LEU A 290 6.89 -7.48 -7.91
C LEU A 290 8.20 -6.69 -8.06
N HIS A 291 8.68 -6.63 -9.30
CA HIS A 291 9.77 -5.77 -9.76
C HIS A 291 9.61 -5.44 -11.26
N PHE A 292 10.61 -4.81 -11.87
CA PHE A 292 10.70 -4.52 -13.32
C PHE A 292 11.81 -5.32 -14.01
#